data_AF-A0AAD6JGT5-F1
#
_entry.id   AF-A0AAD6JGT5-F1
#
_cell.length_a   1.000
_cell.length_b   1.000
_cell.length_c   1.000
_cell.angle_alpha   90.00
_cell.angle_beta   90.00
_cell.angle_gamma   90.00
#
_symmetry.space_group_name_H-M   'P 1'
#
loop_
_entity.id
_entity.type
_entity.pdbx_description
1 polymer ?
#
loop_
_entity_poly.entity_id
_entity_poly.type
_entity_poly.pdbx_seq_one_letter_code
_entity_poly.pdbx_strand_id
1 'polypeptide(L)'
;MHLVDLAGSERVNKSEVTGDRLIEAKHINKSLSALGDVIASLAHKNPHVPYRNSKLTQLLQDSLGGQAKTLMFVHISPEPDAVGETISTLKFAERVATVELGAAQVNKDSTDVKELKEQISSLKAASSQKRERTRTQKKRK
;
A
#
# COMPACT_ATOMS: atom_id res chain seq x y z
N MET A 1 1.71 -12.28 -2.54
CA MET A 1 2.45 -12.15 -1.27
C MET A 1 3.42 -10.99 -1.44
N HIS A 2 3.41 -10.03 -0.53
CA HIS A 2 4.32 -8.88 -0.56
C HIS A 2 5.22 -8.95 0.67
N LEU A 3 6.53 -8.84 0.46
CA LEU A 3 7.50 -8.60 1.52
C LEU A 3 8.03 -7.18 1.32
N VAL A 4 7.96 -6.37 2.37
CA VAL A 4 8.22 -4.93 2.27
C VAL A 4 9.23 -4.56 3.32
N ASP A 5 10.35 -4.00 2.87
CA ASP A 5 11.35 -3.38 3.73
C ASP A 5 11.12 -1.88 3.75
N LEU A 6 10.93 -1.32 4.95
CA LEU A 6 10.60 0.09 5.13
C LEU A 6 11.87 0.88 5.44
N ALA A 7 11.91 2.13 4.99
CA ALA A 7 12.96 3.06 5.36
C ALA A 7 12.94 3.37 6.87
N GLY A 8 14.04 3.97 7.36
CA GLY A 8 14.20 4.33 8.77
C GLY A 8 13.08 5.22 9.31
N SER A 9 12.59 4.89 10.51
CA SER A 9 11.50 5.60 11.20
C SER A 9 11.97 6.79 12.04
N GLU A 10 13.26 7.07 12.05
CA GLU A 10 13.85 8.15 12.82
C GLU A 10 13.43 9.54 12.31
N ARG A 11 13.30 10.46 13.26
CA ARG A 11 12.89 11.83 12.95
C ARG A 11 14.03 12.60 12.30
N VAL A 12 13.72 13.28 11.20
CA VAL A 12 14.65 14.17 10.47
C VAL A 12 15.33 15.20 11.38
N ASN A 13 14.64 15.71 12.40
CA ASN A 13 15.19 16.73 13.31
C ASN A 13 16.35 16.24 14.18
N LYS A 14 16.49 14.92 14.38
CA LYS A 14 17.67 14.33 15.04
C LYS A 14 18.81 14.03 14.06
N SER A 15 18.51 14.03 12.76
CA SER A 15 19.50 13.83 11.73
C SER A 15 20.17 15.17 11.45
N GLU A 16 21.48 15.30 11.66
CA GLU A 16 22.26 16.52 11.35
C GLU A 16 22.45 16.72 9.83
N VAL A 17 21.44 16.37 9.06
CA VAL A 17 21.50 16.18 7.62
C VAL A 17 21.08 17.47 6.93
N THR A 18 21.90 17.95 6.00
CA THR A 18 21.70 19.22 5.29
C THR A 18 21.63 19.01 3.77
N GLY A 19 21.18 20.03 3.03
CA GLY A 19 21.15 20.03 1.56
C GLY A 19 20.23 18.95 0.97
N ASP A 20 20.66 18.30 -0.10
CA ASP A 20 19.86 17.30 -0.83
C ASP A 20 19.47 16.10 0.02
N ARG A 21 20.32 15.70 0.98
CA ARG A 21 19.99 14.62 1.91
C ARG A 21 18.87 15.00 2.87
N LEU A 22 18.69 16.28 3.20
CA LEU A 22 17.54 16.73 3.99
C LEU A 22 16.24 16.61 3.18
N ILE A 23 16.31 16.87 1.87
CA ILE A 23 15.17 16.71 0.96
C ILE A 23 14.79 15.23 0.87
N GLU A 24 15.76 14.33 0.76
CA GLU A 24 15.54 12.89 0.78
C GLU A 24 14.92 12.43 2.11
N ALA A 25 15.51 12.81 3.25
CA ALA A 25 15.01 12.46 4.58
C ALA A 25 13.56 12.92 4.80
N LYS A 26 13.19 14.11 4.28
CA LYS A 26 11.81 14.60 4.28
C LYS A 26 10.88 13.71 3.45
N HIS A 27 11.30 13.25 2.27
CA HIS A 27 10.48 12.36 1.45
C HIS A 27 10.30 10.97 2.09
N ILE A 28 11.35 10.43 2.70
CA ILE A 28 11.29 9.19 3.49
C ILE A 28 10.24 9.34 4.59
N ASN A 29 10.38 10.37 5.42
CA ASN A 29 9.48 10.63 6.54
C ASN A 29 8.05 10.92 6.08
N LYS A 30 7.84 11.53 4.91
CA LYS A 30 6.50 11.74 4.35
C LYS A 30 5.77 10.40 4.13
N SER A 31 6.45 9.41 3.58
CA SER A 31 5.83 8.09 3.32
C SER A 31 5.48 7.35 4.61
N LEU A 32 6.37 7.39 5.61
CA LEU A 32 6.14 6.76 6.92
C LEU A 32 5.11 7.50 7.75
N SER A 33 5.06 8.83 7.67
CA SER A 33 4.02 9.64 8.32
C SER A 33 2.64 9.33 7.73
N ALA A 34 2.54 9.24 6.39
CA ALA A 34 1.30 8.84 5.73
C ALA A 34 0.86 7.42 6.12
N LEU A 35 1.82 6.49 6.28
CA LEU A 35 1.54 5.15 6.82
C LEU A 35 1.00 5.24 8.26
N GLY A 36 1.59 6.11 9.08
CA GLY A 36 1.11 6.49 10.40
C GLY A 36 -0.35 6.92 10.42
N ASP A 37 -0.72 7.84 9.53
CA ASP A 37 -2.08 8.38 9.40
C ASP A 37 -3.08 7.31 8.97
N VAL A 38 -2.68 6.43 8.04
CA VAL A 38 -3.50 5.31 7.58
C VAL A 38 -3.81 4.36 8.74
N ILE A 39 -2.78 3.92 9.47
CA ILE A 39 -2.95 3.04 10.64
C ILE A 39 -3.83 3.70 11.70
N ALA A 40 -3.61 4.98 11.99
CA ALA A 40 -4.42 5.71 12.96
C ALA A 40 -5.89 5.75 12.52
N SER A 41 -6.18 6.08 11.26
CA SER A 41 -7.55 6.09 10.75
C SER A 41 -8.22 4.72 10.80
N LEU A 42 -7.47 3.66 10.52
CA LEU A 42 -7.98 2.28 10.57
C LEU A 42 -8.28 1.85 12.01
N ALA A 43 -7.37 2.12 12.95
CA ALA A 43 -7.56 1.80 14.36
C ALA A 43 -8.81 2.49 14.96
N HIS A 44 -9.09 3.72 14.53
CA HIS A 44 -10.29 4.47 14.94
C HIS A 44 -11.53 4.16 14.09
N LYS A 45 -11.45 3.26 13.11
CA LYS A 45 -12.55 2.90 12.19
C LYS A 45 -13.15 4.12 11.49
N ASN A 46 -12.29 5.09 11.11
CA ASN A 46 -12.71 6.30 10.40
C ASN A 46 -13.29 5.95 9.02
N PRO A 47 -14.36 6.63 8.56
CA PRO A 47 -14.96 6.37 7.25
C PRO A 47 -14.01 6.61 6.08
N HIS A 48 -13.07 7.56 6.24
CA HIS A 48 -12.08 7.88 5.23
C HIS A 48 -10.68 7.50 5.73
N VAL A 49 -9.99 6.64 4.97
CA VAL A 49 -8.60 6.26 5.22
C VAL A 49 -7.71 6.88 4.14
N PRO A 50 -6.69 7.68 4.49
CA PRO A 50 -5.95 8.52 3.56
C PRO A 50 -4.84 7.77 2.80
N TYR A 51 -5.17 6.63 2.18
CA TYR A 51 -4.20 5.81 1.42
C TYR A 51 -3.47 6.61 0.33
N ARG A 52 -4.07 7.67 -0.19
CA ARG A 52 -3.52 8.47 -1.29
C ARG A 52 -2.40 9.45 -0.89
N ASN A 53 -2.15 9.64 0.41
CA ASN A 53 -1.17 10.62 0.89
C ASN A 53 0.29 10.26 0.54
N SER A 54 0.57 9.01 0.18
CA SER A 54 1.86 8.58 -0.37
C SER A 54 1.70 7.44 -1.38
N LYS A 55 2.72 7.23 -2.23
CA LYS A 55 2.75 6.05 -3.12
C LYS A 55 2.83 4.73 -2.35
N LEU A 56 3.55 4.73 -1.23
CA LEU A 56 3.70 3.57 -0.35
C LEU A 56 2.33 3.11 0.17
N THR A 57 1.55 4.01 0.74
CA THR A 57 0.22 3.70 1.29
C THR A 57 -0.80 3.33 0.22
N GLN A 58 -0.66 3.83 -1.01
CA GLN A 58 -1.49 3.38 -2.14
C GLN A 58 -1.16 1.93 -2.53
N LEU A 59 0.13 1.60 -2.59
CA LEU A 59 0.58 0.24 -2.90
C LEU A 59 0.16 -0.76 -1.82
N LEU A 60 0.17 -0.34 -0.57
CA LEU A 60 -0.17 -1.17 0.60
C LEU A 60 -1.65 -1.18 0.96
N GLN A 61 -2.50 -0.48 0.21
CA GLN A 61 -3.92 -0.33 0.53
C GLN A 61 -4.61 -1.69 0.79
N ASP A 62 -4.37 -2.66 -0.09
CA ASP A 62 -4.95 -4.00 0.03
C ASP A 62 -4.41 -4.78 1.24
N SER A 63 -3.17 -4.47 1.66
CA SER A 63 -2.53 -5.10 2.82
C SER A 63 -2.99 -4.47 4.15
N LEU A 64 -3.33 -3.19 4.16
CA LEU A 64 -3.64 -2.45 5.40
C LEU A 64 -5.11 -2.21 5.64
N GLY A 65 -5.99 -2.40 4.66
CA GLY A 65 -7.44 -2.33 4.88
C GLY A 65 -8.27 -3.16 3.91
N GLY A 66 -7.61 -4.02 3.11
CA GLY A 66 -8.26 -4.97 2.22
C GLY A 66 -8.25 -6.38 2.80
N GLN A 67 -8.53 -7.36 1.92
CA GLN A 67 -8.50 -8.77 2.27
C GLN A 67 -7.06 -9.31 2.24
N ALA A 68 -6.33 -9.07 3.32
CA ALA A 68 -4.96 -9.55 3.48
C ALA A 68 -4.71 -10.05 4.91
N LYS A 69 -3.73 -10.95 5.03
CA LYS A 69 -3.09 -11.26 6.30
C LYS A 69 -1.80 -10.47 6.36
N THR A 70 -1.72 -9.54 7.30
CA THR A 70 -0.59 -8.63 7.42
C THR A 70 0.13 -8.89 8.71
N LEU A 71 1.44 -9.10 8.60
CA LEU A 71 2.36 -9.26 9.72
C LEU A 71 3.35 -8.09 9.64
N MET A 72 3.55 -7.42 10.76
CA MET A 72 4.53 -6.34 10.88
C MET A 72 5.64 -6.78 11.84
N PHE A 73 6.89 -6.69 11.38
CA PHE A 73 8.05 -6.77 12.24
C PHE A 73 8.47 -5.38 12.69
N VAL A 74 8.90 -5.28 13.93
CA VAL A 74 9.26 -4.01 14.57
C VAL A 74 10.68 -4.19 15.11
N HIS A 75 11.63 -3.50 14.50
CA HIS A 75 13.02 -3.52 14.92
C HIS A 75 13.29 -2.34 15.86
N ILE A 76 13.88 -2.64 17.02
CA ILE A 76 14.24 -1.65 18.05
C ILE A 76 15.70 -1.86 18.49
N SER A 77 16.32 -0.78 18.96
CA SER A 77 17.65 -0.84 19.58
C SER A 77 17.53 -0.82 21.11
N PRO A 78 18.31 -1.63 21.84
CA PRO A 78 18.37 -1.60 23.29
C PRO A 78 19.24 -0.46 23.85
N GLU A 79 19.95 0.28 22.98
CA GLU A 79 20.91 1.29 23.41
C GLU A 79 20.24 2.52 24.09
N PRO A 80 20.85 3.12 25.12
CA PRO A 80 20.27 4.24 25.86
C PRO A 80 19.98 5.49 25.01
N ASP A 81 20.79 5.76 24.00
CA ASP A 81 20.63 6.89 23.07
C ASP A 81 19.43 6.69 22.10
N ALA A 82 19.08 5.43 21.84
CA ALA A 82 17.96 5.05 20.97
C ALA A 82 16.60 5.01 21.68
N VAL A 83 16.54 5.14 23.02
CA VAL A 83 15.31 4.99 23.82
C VAL A 83 14.13 5.83 23.28
N GLY A 84 14.39 7.07 22.86
CA GLY A 84 13.34 7.93 22.31
C GLY A 84 12.71 7.40 21.01
N GLU A 85 13.52 6.82 20.12
CA GLU A 85 13.02 6.20 18.88
C GLU A 85 12.36 4.86 19.19
N THR A 86 12.96 4.04 20.07
CA THR A 86 12.38 2.76 20.52
C THR A 86 10.98 2.93 21.10
N ILE A 87 10.75 3.94 21.96
CA ILE A 87 9.40 4.26 22.47
C ILE A 87 8.45 4.67 21.35
N SER A 88 8.91 5.50 20.40
CA SER A 88 8.08 5.94 19.28
C SER A 88 7.65 4.78 18.39
N THR A 89 8.58 3.87 18.11
CA THR A 89 8.38 2.65 17.33
C THR A 89 7.43 1.66 18.03
N LEU A 90 7.58 1.44 19.34
CA LEU A 90 6.67 0.59 20.11
C LEU A 90 5.25 1.16 20.19
N LYS A 91 5.10 2.47 20.40
CA LYS A 91 3.79 3.14 20.37
C LYS A 91 3.12 3.02 19.00
N PHE A 92 3.92 3.03 17.91
CA PHE A 92 3.40 2.79 16.58
C PHE A 92 2.91 1.34 16.44
N ALA A 93 3.71 0.36 16.88
CA ALA A 93 3.35 -1.05 16.88
C ALA A 93 2.06 -1.34 17.67
N GLU A 94 1.90 -0.71 18.83
CA GLU A 94 0.69 -0.79 19.64
C GLU A 94 -0.56 -0.36 18.85
N ARG A 95 -0.48 0.76 18.10
CA ARG A 95 -1.59 1.21 17.23
C ARG A 95 -1.84 0.27 16.06
N VAL A 96 -0.80 -0.33 15.49
CA VAL A 96 -0.95 -1.31 14.41
C VAL A 96 -1.67 -2.56 14.93
N ALA A 97 -1.36 -3.00 16.15
CA ALA A 97 -1.96 -4.19 16.75
C ALA A 97 -3.48 -4.08 16.99
N THR A 98 -4.03 -2.86 17.08
CA THR A 98 -5.47 -2.63 17.25
C THR A 98 -6.24 -2.57 15.92
N VAL A 99 -5.55 -2.62 14.77
CA VAL A 99 -6.19 -2.61 13.46
C VAL A 99 -6.80 -3.97 13.14
N GLU A 100 -8.12 -4.01 12.99
CA GLU A 100 -8.86 -5.19 12.58
C GLU A 100 -9.17 -5.13 11.08
N LEU A 101 -8.52 -5.99 10.28
CA LEU A 101 -8.75 -6.09 8.83
C LEU A 101 -10.01 -6.91 8.46
N GLY A 102 -10.73 -7.42 9.47
CA GLY A 102 -11.86 -8.33 9.29
C GLY A 102 -11.44 -9.75 8.91
N ALA A 103 -12.44 -10.61 8.68
CA ALA A 103 -12.19 -12.00 8.30
C ALA A 103 -11.62 -12.07 6.88
N ALA A 104 -10.39 -12.57 6.76
CA ALA A 104 -9.78 -12.83 5.46
C ALA A 104 -10.62 -13.87 4.70
N GLN A 105 -11.22 -13.46 3.58
CA GLN A 105 -11.91 -14.39 2.70
C GLN A 105 -10.92 -15.05 1.75
N VAL A 106 -11.16 -16.31 1.44
CA VAL A 106 -10.37 -17.03 0.45
C VAL A 106 -10.70 -16.44 -0.92
N ASN A 107 -9.69 -15.90 -1.60
CA ASN A 107 -9.77 -15.52 -3.01
C ASN A 107 -9.86 -16.78 -3.88
N LYS A 108 -10.98 -17.49 -3.83
CA LYS A 108 -11.35 -18.50 -4.81
C LYS A 108 -12.26 -17.83 -5.83
N ASP A 109 -11.75 -17.67 -7.04
CA ASP A 109 -12.63 -17.41 -8.18
C ASP A 109 -13.63 -18.58 -8.26
N SER A 110 -14.93 -18.30 -8.21
CA SER A 110 -15.93 -19.31 -8.54
C SER A 110 -15.74 -19.74 -10.00
N THR A 111 -16.23 -20.94 -10.35
CA THR A 111 -16.27 -21.41 -11.74
C THR A 111 -16.90 -20.37 -12.67
N ASP A 112 -17.97 -19.73 -12.22
CA ASP A 112 -18.67 -18.69 -12.97
C ASP A 112 -17.79 -17.45 -13.20
N VAL A 113 -16.98 -17.05 -12.22
CA VAL A 113 -16.03 -15.92 -12.36
C VAL A 113 -14.93 -16.26 -13.36
N LYS A 114 -14.48 -17.52 -13.42
CA LYS A 114 -13.52 -17.96 -14.45
C LYS A 114 -14.13 -17.93 -15.85
N GLU A 115 -15.32 -18.50 -16.02
CA GLU A 115 -16.02 -18.50 -17.33
C GLU A 115 -16.30 -17.08 -17.81
N LEU A 116 -16.76 -16.18 -16.92
CA LEU A 116 -16.99 -14.78 -17.25
C LEU A 116 -15.68 -14.07 -17.64
N LYS A 117 -14.56 -14.33 -16.95
CA LYS A 117 -13.25 -13.78 -17.32
C LYS A 117 -12.81 -14.27 -18.70
N GLU A 118 -13.01 -15.54 -19.01
CA GLU A 118 -12.70 -16.11 -20.33
C GLU A 118 -13.57 -15.49 -21.43
N GLN A 119 -14.89 -15.38 -21.21
CA GLN A 119 -15.81 -14.72 -22.15
C GLN A 119 -15.40 -13.26 -22.41
N ILE A 120 -15.05 -12.51 -21.36
CA ILE A 120 -14.56 -11.13 -21.50
C ILE A 120 -13.29 -11.07 -22.34
N SER A 121 -12.37 -12.03 -22.18
CA SER A 121 -11.14 -12.08 -22.98
C SER A 121 -11.44 -12.30 -24.47
N SER A 122 -12.34 -13.25 -24.77
CA SER A 122 -12.76 -13.63 -26.12
C SER A 122 -13.48 -12.48 -26.82
N LEU A 123 -14.39 -11.81 -26.11
CA LEU A 123 -15.13 -10.64 -26.59
C LEU A 123 -14.20 -9.45 -26.86
N LYS A 124 -13.20 -9.21 -25.99
CA LYS A 124 -12.21 -8.14 -26.22
C LYS A 124 -11.35 -8.41 -27.45
N ALA A 125 -10.95 -9.66 -27.70
CA ALA A 125 -10.20 -10.04 -28.89
C ALA A 125 -11.04 -9.93 -30.17
N ALA A 126 -12.30 -10.36 -30.14
CA ALA A 126 -13.20 -10.24 -31.29
C ALA A 126 -13.53 -8.77 -31.62
N SER A 127 -13.70 -7.93 -30.60
CA SER A 127 -14.00 -6.50 -30.78
C SER A 127 -12.80 -5.68 -31.27
N SER A 128 -11.56 -6.04 -30.89
CA SER A 128 -10.35 -5.43 -31.47
C SER A 128 -10.20 -5.80 -32.95
N GLN A 129 -10.34 -7.08 -33.32
CA GLN A 129 -10.28 -7.53 -34.71
C GLN A 129 -11.36 -6.89 -35.58
N LYS A 130 -12.60 -6.78 -35.06
CA LYS A 130 -13.69 -6.13 -35.79
C LYS A 130 -13.40 -4.65 -36.00
N ARG A 131 -12.90 -3.93 -34.99
CA ARG A 131 -12.45 -2.52 -35.12
C ARG A 131 -11.34 -2.34 -36.15
N GLU A 132 -10.42 -3.27 -36.21
CA GLU A 132 -9.29 -3.24 -37.14
C GLU A 132 -9.75 -3.43 -38.59
N ARG A 133 -10.65 -4.40 -38.84
CA ARG A 133 -11.30 -4.62 -40.14
C ARG A 133 -12.10 -3.40 -40.61
N THR A 134 -12.85 -2.75 -39.72
CA THR A 134 -13.60 -1.53 -40.06
C THR A 134 -12.68 -0.36 -40.41
N ARG A 135 -11.50 -0.27 -39.80
CA ARG A 135 -10.48 0.74 -40.12
C ARG A 135 -9.83 0.50 -41.47
N THR A 136 -9.50 -0.75 -41.83
CA THR A 136 -8.92 -1.07 -43.14
C THR A 136 -9.92 -0.87 -44.29
N GLN A 137 -11.21 -1.14 -44.08
CA GLN A 137 -12.24 -0.87 -45.09
C GLN A 137 -12.49 0.62 -45.34
N LYS A 138 -12.40 1.48 -44.30
CA LYS A 138 -12.51 2.94 -44.47
C LYS A 138 -11.32 3.60 -45.17
N LYS A 139 -10.14 2.98 -45.16
CA LYS A 139 -8.94 3.49 -45.87
C LYS A 139 -8.88 3.11 -47.35
N ARG A 140 -9.74 2.20 -47.81
CA ARG A 140 -9.82 1.71 -49.19
C ARG A 140 -10.96 2.32 -50.01
N LYS A 141 -11.75 3.21 -49.40
CA LYS A 141 -12.71 4.10 -50.06
C LYS A 141 -12.15 5.52 -49.99
#